data_AF-K2FJC7-F1
#
_entry.id   AF-K2FJC7-F1
#
_cell.length_a   1.000
_cell.length_b   1.000
_cell.length_c   1.000
_cell.angle_alpha   90.00
_cell.angle_beta   90.00
_cell.angle_gamma   90.00
#
_symmetry.space_group_name_H-M   'P 1'
#
loop_
_entity.id
_entity.type
_entity.pdbx_description
1 polymer ?
#
loop_
_entity_poly.entity_id
_entity_poly.type
_entity_poly.pdbx_seq_one_letter_code
_entity_poly.pdbx_strand_id
1 'polypeptide(L)'
;GRLRTARALLLAVLACLTVFVVNALRIALLFALGVKGHAELALNGFHSHFGVLGLLIVVGGTIGLLQLPFFLRHPARGAHQLGLPISERTLRDLVPAVTPLALAIGVSLVTGLFSGSLNWLYPLHILAGAALLWHNRGWLRARLIPVSAVRGPIIGGLVYLIWIALVPDDAGNSQAMRTALAAEPIEVAAIWLGLRVIGATLIVPLLEESAFRGGIQPALATAFARLGAARLAPYLAAGLAAISFGLLHDQILAGTIAGFGYGLLALGHARLGDAVLAHAITNVLLSAHVLSTGQLSYW
;
A
#
# COMPACT_ATOMS: atom_id res chain seq x y z
N GLY A 1 2.20 21.68 19.76
CA GLY A 1 2.66 23.06 20.08
C GLY A 1 2.79 23.86 18.80
N ARG A 2 2.75 25.19 18.84
CA ARG A 2 3.04 26.00 17.63
C ARG A 2 4.51 25.85 17.25
N LEU A 3 4.83 25.66 15.97
CA LEU A 3 6.21 25.51 15.50
C LEU A 3 6.98 26.85 15.58
N ARG A 4 8.28 26.80 15.84
CA ARG A 4 9.20 27.94 15.68
C ARG A 4 9.46 28.13 14.17
N THR A 5 8.68 28.99 13.53
CA THR A 5 8.64 29.19 12.07
C THR A 5 10.00 29.29 11.39
N ALA A 6 10.92 30.14 11.89
CA ALA A 6 12.26 30.27 11.30
C ALA A 6 13.05 28.95 11.29
N ARG A 7 12.99 28.18 12.39
CA ARG A 7 13.68 26.89 12.52
C ARG A 7 13.02 25.82 11.65
N ALA A 8 11.69 25.82 11.59
CA ALA A 8 10.94 24.92 10.74
C ALA A 8 11.19 25.17 9.25
N LEU A 9 11.28 26.45 8.84
CA LEU A 9 11.64 26.84 7.47
C LEU A 9 13.06 26.42 7.11
N LEU A 10 14.02 26.64 8.02
CA LEU A 10 15.39 26.17 7.80
C LEU A 10 15.45 24.65 7.63
N LEU A 11 14.74 23.89 8.48
CA LEU A 11 14.66 22.45 8.35
C LEU A 11 14.00 22.02 7.04
N ALA A 12 12.96 22.73 6.58
CA ALA A 12 12.34 22.46 5.28
C ALA A 12 13.32 22.69 4.11
N VAL A 13 14.09 23.78 4.15
CA VAL A 13 15.14 24.04 3.15
C VAL A 13 16.22 22.93 3.18
N LEU A 14 16.67 22.54 4.37
CA LEU A 14 17.63 21.44 4.54
C LEU A 14 17.07 20.11 4.03
N ALA A 15 15.78 19.84 4.25
CA ALA A 15 15.12 18.65 3.73
C ALA A 15 15.10 18.66 2.20
N CYS A 16 14.76 19.79 1.57
CA CYS A 16 14.82 19.93 0.10
C CYS A 16 16.23 19.70 -0.45
N LEU A 17 17.26 20.28 0.19
CA LEU A 17 18.65 20.05 -0.19
C LEU A 17 19.05 18.59 -0.02
N THR A 18 18.60 17.94 1.07
CA THR A 18 18.87 16.52 1.32
C THR A 18 18.22 15.65 0.24
N VAL A 19 16.99 15.93 -0.19
CA VAL A 19 16.35 15.22 -1.31
C VAL A 19 17.18 15.37 -2.58
N PHE A 20 17.72 16.56 -2.87
CA PHE A 20 18.58 16.77 -4.03
C PHE A 20 19.86 15.93 -3.96
N VAL A 21 20.53 15.90 -2.79
CA VAL A 21 21.74 15.09 -2.57
C VAL A 21 21.44 13.59 -2.69
N VAL A 22 20.35 13.11 -2.10
CA VAL A 22 19.91 11.71 -2.20
C VAL A 22 19.62 11.33 -3.65
N ASN A 23 18.98 12.22 -4.42
CA ASN A 23 18.74 11.99 -5.85
C ASN A 23 20.02 12.01 -6.69
N ALA A 24 20.98 12.88 -6.38
CA ALA A 24 22.29 12.86 -7.03
C ALA A 24 23.04 11.56 -6.75
N LEU A 25 23.02 11.10 -5.50
CA LEU A 25 23.58 9.80 -5.11
C LEU A 25 22.89 8.64 -5.86
N ARG A 26 21.56 8.68 -5.98
CA ARG A 26 20.80 7.69 -6.76
C ARG A 26 21.32 7.58 -8.19
N ILE A 27 21.51 8.71 -8.87
CA ILE A 27 22.00 8.75 -10.26
C ILE A 27 23.43 8.19 -10.35
N ALA A 28 24.31 8.57 -9.41
CA ALA A 28 25.67 8.03 -9.37
C ALA A 28 25.69 6.51 -9.17
N LEU A 29 24.84 5.99 -8.27
CA LEU A 29 24.71 4.55 -8.01
C LEU A 29 24.13 3.80 -9.22
N LEU A 30 23.13 4.37 -9.91
CA LEU A 30 22.60 3.81 -11.15
C LEU A 30 23.68 3.65 -12.22
N PHE A 31 24.52 4.67 -12.41
CA PHE A 31 25.63 4.60 -13.35
C PHE A 31 26.65 3.54 -12.93
N ALA A 32 27.01 3.49 -11.64
CA ALA A 32 27.94 2.50 -11.12
C ALA A 32 27.43 1.05 -11.27
N LEU A 33 26.13 0.82 -11.06
CA LEU A 33 25.50 -0.49 -11.28
C LEU A 33 25.49 -0.87 -12.76
N GLY A 34 25.17 0.07 -13.65
CA GLY A 34 25.19 -0.13 -15.09
C GLY A 34 26.58 -0.52 -15.61
N VAL A 35 27.63 0.18 -15.18
CA VAL A 35 29.03 -0.12 -15.55
C VAL A 35 29.48 -1.50 -15.06
N LYS A 36 28.96 -1.97 -13.92
CA LYS A 36 29.27 -3.29 -13.36
C LYS A 36 28.46 -4.44 -13.99
N GLY A 37 27.66 -4.18 -15.02
CA GLY A 37 26.86 -5.19 -15.70
C GLY A 37 25.53 -5.52 -15.01
N HIS A 38 25.13 -4.78 -13.97
CA HIS A 38 23.86 -4.96 -13.28
C HIS A 38 22.76 -4.03 -13.86
N ALA A 39 22.70 -3.90 -15.19
CA ALA A 39 21.80 -2.98 -15.87
C ALA A 39 20.32 -3.29 -15.58
N GLU A 40 19.94 -4.57 -15.49
CA GLU A 40 18.57 -4.99 -15.15
C GLU A 40 18.16 -4.53 -13.74
N LEU A 41 19.07 -4.66 -12.76
CA LEU A 41 18.83 -4.26 -11.38
C LEU A 41 18.77 -2.73 -11.25
N ALA A 42 19.60 -2.02 -12.03
CA ALA A 42 19.61 -0.56 -12.09
C ALA A 42 18.31 0.01 -12.68
N LEU A 43 17.84 -0.52 -13.82
CA LEU A 43 16.70 0.02 -14.57
C LEU A 43 15.34 -0.38 -13.96
N ASN A 44 15.24 -1.56 -13.36
CA ASN A 44 14.00 -2.05 -12.77
C ASN A 44 13.87 -1.58 -11.32
N GLY A 45 14.22 -2.45 -10.37
CA GLY A 45 13.97 -2.24 -8.96
C GLY A 45 14.66 -1.01 -8.37
N PHE A 46 15.97 -0.86 -8.60
CA PHE A 46 16.77 0.13 -7.88
C PHE A 46 16.33 1.58 -8.16
N HIS A 47 16.08 1.97 -9.41
CA HIS A 47 15.74 3.35 -9.77
C HIS A 47 14.51 3.88 -9.04
N SER A 48 13.41 3.11 -9.06
CA SER A 48 12.14 3.50 -8.46
C SER A 48 12.18 3.39 -6.94
N HIS A 49 12.63 2.24 -6.42
CA HIS A 49 12.56 1.94 -4.99
C HIS A 49 13.52 2.82 -4.16
N PHE A 50 14.73 3.08 -4.66
CA PHE A 50 15.68 3.96 -3.97
C PHE A 50 15.13 5.39 -3.87
N GLY A 51 14.52 5.89 -4.95
CA GLY A 51 13.93 7.23 -4.98
C GLY A 51 12.81 7.39 -3.94
N VAL A 52 11.86 6.45 -3.93
CA VAL A 52 10.75 6.45 -2.96
C VAL A 52 11.25 6.29 -1.54
N LEU A 53 12.15 5.33 -1.28
CA LEU A 53 12.71 5.08 0.05
C LEU A 53 13.47 6.31 0.58
N GLY A 54 14.31 6.92 -0.26
CA GLY A 54 15.02 8.15 0.06
C GLY A 54 14.08 9.30 0.41
N LEU A 55 13.02 9.50 -0.39
CA LEU A 55 12.01 10.52 -0.12
C LEU A 55 11.29 10.27 1.21
N LEU A 56 10.86 9.04 1.47
CA LEU A 56 10.16 8.66 2.70
C LEU A 56 11.05 8.85 3.94
N ILE A 57 12.33 8.48 3.86
CA ILE A 57 13.29 8.69 4.95
C ILE A 57 13.47 10.18 5.24
N VAL A 58 13.64 11.02 4.20
CA VAL A 58 13.84 12.46 4.39
C VAL A 58 12.58 13.13 4.93
N VAL A 59 11.41 12.85 4.36
CA VAL A 59 10.13 13.42 4.81
C VAL A 59 9.78 12.93 6.22
N GLY A 60 9.84 11.63 6.46
CA GLY A 60 9.56 11.03 7.77
C GLY A 60 10.52 11.51 8.85
N GLY A 61 11.82 11.54 8.54
CA GLY A 61 12.85 12.09 9.42
C GLY A 61 12.61 13.57 9.72
N THR A 62 12.25 14.38 8.72
CA THR A 62 11.90 15.79 8.90
C THR A 62 10.70 15.96 9.82
N ILE A 63 9.62 15.18 9.61
CA ILE A 63 8.43 15.20 10.46
C ILE A 63 8.79 14.80 11.90
N GLY A 64 9.63 13.79 12.08
CA GLY A 64 10.13 13.34 13.39
C GLY A 64 10.95 14.41 14.10
N LEU A 65 11.89 15.05 13.40
CA LEU A 65 12.69 16.15 13.92
C LEU A 65 11.82 17.33 14.35
N LEU A 66 10.75 17.66 13.60
CA LEU A 66 9.81 18.71 13.96
C LEU A 66 9.07 18.45 15.29
N GLN A 67 9.04 17.20 15.79
CA GLN A 67 8.47 16.87 17.11
C GLN A 67 9.43 17.18 18.28
N LEU A 68 10.71 17.48 18.02
CA LEU A 68 11.67 17.76 19.08
C LEU A 68 11.39 19.11 19.77
N PRO A 69 11.66 19.24 21.09
CA PRO A 69 11.44 20.48 21.84
C PRO A 69 12.12 21.72 21.22
N PHE A 70 13.22 21.50 20.50
CA PHE A 70 13.94 22.55 19.77
C PHE A 70 13.10 23.27 18.72
N PHE A 71 12.17 22.57 18.07
CA PHE A 71 11.29 23.11 17.02
C PHE A 71 9.93 23.59 17.55
N LEU A 72 9.58 23.21 18.78
CA LEU A 72 8.33 23.58 19.42
C LEU A 72 8.45 24.92 20.18
N ARG A 73 7.42 25.77 20.09
CA ARG A 73 7.22 26.87 21.03
C ARG A 73 6.57 26.30 22.30
N HIS A 74 7.05 26.73 23.47
CA HIS A 74 6.31 26.50 24.72
C HIS A 74 4.89 27.05 24.57
N PRO A 75 3.86 26.35 25.08
CA PRO A 75 2.50 26.80 24.91
C PRO A 75 2.32 28.15 25.63
N ALA A 76 1.95 29.19 24.89
CA ALA A 76 1.26 30.32 25.50
C ALA A 76 -0.02 29.76 26.13
N ARG A 77 -0.22 29.99 27.44
CA ARG A 77 -1.47 29.69 28.14
C ARG A 77 -2.62 30.28 27.32
N GLY A 78 -3.44 29.42 26.69
CA GLY A 78 -4.60 29.86 25.89
C GLY A 78 -4.56 29.57 24.39
N ALA A 79 -3.52 28.93 23.84
CA ALA A 79 -3.57 28.50 22.44
C ALA A 79 -4.54 27.31 22.27
N HIS A 80 -5.76 27.60 21.81
CA HIS A 80 -6.70 26.61 21.27
C HIS A 80 -5.91 25.59 20.44
N GLN A 81 -6.03 24.32 20.82
CA GLN A 81 -5.34 23.21 20.19
C GLN A 81 -5.72 23.15 18.70
N LEU A 82 -4.85 23.64 17.83
CA LEU A 82 -4.71 23.15 16.45
C LEU A 82 -4.08 21.74 16.48
N GLY A 83 -4.61 20.87 17.35
CA GLY A 83 -4.31 19.45 17.31
C GLY A 83 -5.00 18.87 16.09
N LEU A 84 -4.33 17.95 15.39
CA LEU A 84 -4.97 17.16 14.34
C LEU A 84 -6.36 16.71 14.84
N PRO A 85 -7.44 16.88 14.07
CA PRO A 85 -8.80 16.59 14.51
C PRO A 85 -9.05 15.08 14.42
N ILE A 86 -8.15 14.26 14.95
CA ILE A 86 -8.25 12.81 15.02
C ILE A 86 -8.34 12.49 16.50
N SER A 87 -9.48 11.95 16.94
CA SER A 87 -9.65 11.60 18.35
C SER A 87 -8.78 10.39 18.69
N GLU A 88 -8.35 10.27 19.95
CA GLU A 88 -7.60 9.09 20.43
C GLU A 88 -8.29 7.77 20.07
N ARG A 89 -9.62 7.75 20.10
CA ARG A 89 -10.43 6.61 19.65
C ARG A 89 -10.16 6.25 18.17
N THR A 90 -10.13 7.24 17.29
CA THR A 90 -9.88 7.03 15.85
C THR A 90 -8.45 6.55 15.63
N LEU A 91 -7.47 7.07 16.37
CA LEU A 91 -6.09 6.59 16.29
C LEU A 91 -5.96 5.13 16.76
N ARG A 92 -6.66 4.75 17.82
CA ARG A 92 -6.67 3.38 18.35
C ARG A 92 -7.16 2.34 17.34
N ASP A 93 -8.07 2.74 16.45
CA ASP A 93 -8.57 1.88 15.37
C ASP A 93 -7.70 1.98 14.10
N LEU A 94 -7.24 3.18 13.74
CA LEU A 94 -6.48 3.45 12.52
C LEU A 94 -5.08 2.82 12.54
N VAL A 95 -4.37 2.89 13.67
CA VAL A 95 -2.99 2.38 13.79
C VAL A 95 -2.91 0.88 13.50
N PRO A 96 -3.66 -0.01 14.19
CA PRO A 96 -3.58 -1.45 13.92
C PRO A 96 -4.11 -1.84 12.52
N ALA A 97 -4.99 -1.04 11.94
CA ALA A 97 -5.48 -1.19 10.57
C ALA A 97 -4.40 -0.92 9.51
N VAL A 98 -3.69 0.20 9.61
CA VAL A 98 -2.78 0.70 8.57
C VAL A 98 -1.35 0.18 8.72
N THR A 99 -0.90 -0.03 9.97
CA THR A 99 0.50 -0.40 10.25
C THR A 99 0.96 -1.67 9.53
N PRO A 100 0.16 -2.76 9.46
CA PRO A 100 0.58 -3.97 8.74
C PRO A 100 0.89 -3.71 7.27
N LEU A 101 0.01 -3.00 6.56
CA LEU A 101 0.22 -2.65 5.15
C LEU A 101 1.43 -1.72 5.00
N ALA A 102 1.54 -0.68 5.81
CA ALA A 102 2.64 0.29 5.72
C ALA A 102 4.02 -0.36 5.92
N LEU A 103 4.14 -1.28 6.88
CA LEU A 103 5.37 -2.02 7.13
C LEU A 103 5.64 -3.06 6.02
N ALA A 104 4.62 -3.76 5.52
CA ALA A 104 4.78 -4.68 4.39
C ALA A 104 5.25 -3.94 3.11
N ILE A 105 4.70 -2.75 2.84
CA ILE A 105 5.18 -1.86 1.77
C ILE A 105 6.63 -1.44 2.06
N GLY A 106 6.97 -1.09 3.30
CA GLY A 106 8.36 -0.78 3.68
C GLY A 106 9.34 -1.93 3.38
N VAL A 107 8.96 -3.17 3.71
CA VAL A 107 9.75 -4.36 3.37
C VAL A 107 9.85 -4.53 1.86
N SER A 108 8.73 -4.41 1.14
CA SER A 108 8.68 -4.44 -0.33
C SER A 108 9.65 -3.42 -0.94
N LEU A 109 9.63 -2.17 -0.46
CA LEU A 109 10.51 -1.09 -0.92
C LEU A 109 11.99 -1.44 -0.77
N VAL A 110 12.36 -2.04 0.36
CA VAL A 110 13.75 -2.47 0.61
C VAL A 110 14.12 -3.67 -0.26
N THR A 111 13.26 -4.69 -0.33
CA THR A 111 13.54 -5.88 -1.14
C THR A 111 13.60 -5.56 -2.64
N GLY A 112 12.77 -4.63 -3.10
CA GLY A 112 12.73 -4.22 -4.50
C GLY A 112 13.97 -3.49 -4.98
N LEU A 113 14.85 -3.01 -4.08
CA LEU A 113 16.18 -2.52 -4.45
C LEU A 113 17.04 -3.60 -5.12
N PHE A 114 16.72 -4.88 -4.90
CA PHE A 114 17.47 -6.03 -5.37
C PHE A 114 16.70 -6.88 -6.40
N SER A 115 15.54 -6.40 -6.86
CA SER A 115 14.66 -7.15 -7.76
C SER A 115 14.88 -6.75 -9.22
N GLY A 116 15.00 -7.76 -10.09
CA GLY A 116 15.04 -7.62 -11.55
C GLY A 116 13.65 -7.69 -12.17
N SER A 117 13.55 -8.32 -13.35
CA SER A 117 12.28 -8.58 -14.04
C SER A 117 11.29 -9.42 -13.23
N LEU A 118 11.78 -10.41 -12.48
CA LEU A 118 10.99 -11.18 -11.52
C LEU A 118 11.39 -10.82 -10.08
N ASN A 119 10.40 -10.51 -9.25
CA ASN A 119 10.64 -10.22 -7.84
C ASN A 119 10.78 -11.53 -7.02
N TRP A 120 11.94 -12.15 -7.06
CA TRP A 120 12.24 -13.36 -6.28
C TRP A 120 12.06 -13.17 -4.76
N LEU A 121 12.27 -11.96 -4.26
CA LEU A 121 12.11 -11.61 -2.85
C LEU A 121 10.66 -11.31 -2.44
N TYR A 122 9.69 -11.44 -3.36
CA TYR A 122 8.26 -11.26 -3.09
C TYR A 122 7.79 -11.98 -1.81
N PRO A 123 8.16 -13.25 -1.53
CA PRO A 123 7.72 -13.93 -0.33
C PRO A 123 8.10 -13.22 0.99
N LEU A 124 9.18 -12.43 1.02
CA LEU A 124 9.63 -11.78 2.26
C LEU A 124 8.63 -10.75 2.79
N HIS A 125 8.08 -9.90 1.92
CA HIS A 125 7.09 -8.92 2.37
C HIS A 125 5.73 -9.58 2.66
N ILE A 126 5.41 -10.69 2.01
CA ILE A 126 4.24 -11.49 2.35
C ILE A 126 4.36 -12.14 3.72
N LEU A 127 5.52 -12.73 4.05
CA LEU A 127 5.78 -13.30 5.36
C LEU A 127 5.79 -12.21 6.45
N ALA A 128 6.37 -11.05 6.17
CA ALA A 128 6.31 -9.89 7.06
C ALA A 128 4.85 -9.44 7.28
N GLY A 129 4.08 -9.30 6.21
CA GLY A 129 2.65 -8.98 6.28
C GLY A 129 1.85 -9.98 7.08
N ALA A 130 2.06 -11.28 6.84
CA ALA A 130 1.41 -12.37 7.58
C ALA A 130 1.76 -12.33 9.07
N ALA A 131 3.03 -12.09 9.43
CA ALA A 131 3.46 -11.96 10.82
C ALA A 131 2.80 -10.76 11.51
N LEU A 132 2.66 -9.63 10.81
CA LEU A 132 2.02 -8.42 11.32
C LEU A 132 0.50 -8.61 11.48
N LEU A 133 -0.16 -9.26 10.52
CA LEU A 133 -1.57 -9.64 10.64
C LEU A 133 -1.79 -10.61 11.81
N TRP A 134 -0.89 -11.57 12.00
CA TRP A 134 -0.94 -12.50 13.13
C TRP A 134 -0.78 -11.79 14.47
N HIS A 135 0.15 -10.83 14.56
CA HIS A 135 0.28 -9.97 15.74
C HIS A 135 -1.02 -9.20 16.01
N ASN A 136 -1.66 -8.68 14.97
CA ASN A 136 -2.92 -7.93 15.05
C ASN A 136 -4.20 -8.80 14.99
N ARG A 137 -4.10 -10.12 15.16
CA ARG A 137 -5.22 -11.08 14.96
C ARG A 137 -6.45 -10.80 15.81
N GLY A 138 -6.29 -10.23 17.01
CA GLY A 138 -7.41 -9.86 17.89
C GLY A 138 -8.25 -8.73 17.28
N TRP A 139 -7.60 -7.72 16.69
CA TRP A 139 -8.26 -6.62 16.02
C TRP A 139 -8.99 -7.09 14.75
N LEU A 140 -8.36 -7.98 13.98
CA LEU A 140 -8.92 -8.58 12.76
C LEU A 140 -10.15 -9.43 13.06
N ARG A 141 -10.06 -10.38 13.99
CA ARG A 141 -11.17 -11.29 14.34
C ARG A 141 -12.43 -10.54 14.73
N ALA A 142 -12.30 -9.42 15.43
CA ALA A 142 -13.43 -8.60 15.86
C ALA A 142 -14.14 -7.83 14.71
N ARG A 143 -13.53 -7.75 13.52
CA ARG A 143 -14.02 -6.91 12.40
C ARG A 143 -14.28 -7.68 11.11
N LEU A 144 -13.74 -8.89 10.97
CA LEU A 144 -13.92 -9.71 9.78
C LEU A 144 -15.29 -10.41 9.70
N ILE A 145 -16.03 -10.52 10.80
CA ILE A 145 -17.32 -11.21 10.85
C ILE A 145 -18.40 -10.19 11.23
N PRO A 146 -19.59 -10.21 10.59
CA PRO A 146 -20.08 -11.22 9.63
C PRO A 146 -19.57 -11.03 8.18
N VAL A 147 -19.64 -12.10 7.40
CA VAL A 147 -19.37 -12.13 5.95
C VAL A 147 -20.60 -12.63 5.21
N SER A 148 -20.98 -11.94 4.14
CA SER A 148 -22.00 -12.34 3.18
C SER A 148 -21.41 -13.31 2.16
N ALA A 149 -21.99 -14.51 2.10
CA ALA A 149 -21.64 -15.52 1.09
C ALA A 149 -22.01 -15.12 -0.35
N VAL A 150 -22.72 -14.01 -0.56
CA VAL A 150 -23.24 -13.60 -1.88
C VAL A 150 -22.58 -12.30 -2.37
N ARG A 151 -22.58 -11.25 -1.53
CA ARG A 151 -22.11 -9.92 -1.95
C ARG A 151 -20.61 -9.90 -2.28
N GLY A 152 -19.80 -10.55 -1.44
CA GLY A 152 -18.35 -10.65 -1.64
C GLY A 152 -18.02 -11.28 -3.01
N PRO A 153 -18.48 -12.51 -3.29
CA PRO A 153 -18.23 -13.17 -4.58
C PRO A 153 -18.72 -12.40 -5.81
N ILE A 154 -19.92 -11.80 -5.76
CA ILE A 154 -20.44 -11.03 -6.90
C ILE A 154 -19.55 -9.82 -7.19
N ILE A 155 -19.25 -9.00 -6.17
CA ILE A 155 -18.39 -7.82 -6.37
C ILE A 155 -16.97 -8.24 -6.76
N GLY A 156 -16.42 -9.29 -6.15
CA GLY A 156 -15.09 -9.81 -6.48
C GLY A 156 -14.99 -10.26 -7.93
N GLY A 157 -16.00 -10.98 -8.43
CA GLY A 157 -16.10 -11.39 -9.83
C GLY A 157 -16.27 -10.22 -10.79
N LEU A 158 -17.12 -9.24 -10.45
CA LEU A 158 -17.30 -8.03 -11.27
C LEU A 158 -16.00 -7.21 -11.36
N VAL A 159 -15.29 -7.04 -10.24
CA VAL A 159 -14.00 -6.32 -10.24
C VAL A 159 -12.97 -7.07 -11.09
N TYR A 160 -12.92 -8.41 -11.01
CA TYR A 160 -12.06 -9.21 -11.89
C TYR A 160 -12.37 -8.97 -13.38
N LEU A 161 -13.65 -9.02 -13.78
CA LEU A 161 -14.04 -8.79 -15.17
C LEU A 161 -13.68 -7.38 -15.66
N ILE A 162 -13.91 -6.38 -14.82
CA ILE A 162 -13.54 -4.98 -15.11
C ILE A 162 -12.02 -4.86 -15.22
N TRP A 163 -11.27 -5.51 -14.34
CA TRP A 163 -9.80 -5.47 -14.35
C TRP A 163 -9.26 -6.01 -15.67
N ILE A 164 -9.68 -7.21 -16.09
CA ILE A 164 -9.27 -7.82 -17.36
C ILE A 164 -9.72 -6.99 -18.56
N ALA A 165 -10.86 -6.30 -18.48
CA ALA A 165 -11.33 -5.45 -19.56
C ALA A 165 -10.55 -4.13 -19.69
N LEU A 166 -10.03 -3.59 -18.58
CA LEU A 166 -9.36 -2.29 -18.54
C LEU A 166 -7.84 -2.38 -18.66
N VAL A 167 -7.25 -3.45 -18.16
CA VAL A 167 -5.79 -3.62 -18.09
C VAL A 167 -5.37 -4.52 -19.26
N PRO A 168 -4.62 -4.01 -20.23
CA PRO A 168 -4.07 -4.86 -21.28
C PRO A 168 -2.91 -5.73 -20.74
N ASP A 169 -2.75 -6.93 -21.29
CA ASP A 169 -1.55 -7.75 -21.05
C ASP A 169 -0.30 -7.01 -21.58
N ASP A 170 0.77 -7.05 -20.80
CA ASP A 170 2.11 -6.69 -21.24
C ASP A 170 2.82 -7.98 -21.61
N ALA A 171 2.68 -8.37 -22.88
CA ALA A 171 3.27 -9.60 -23.41
C ALA A 171 4.80 -9.64 -23.22
N GLY A 172 5.48 -8.49 -23.21
CA GLY A 172 6.92 -8.37 -23.00
C GLY A 172 7.31 -8.71 -21.55
N ASN A 173 6.64 -8.08 -20.58
CA ASN A 173 6.85 -8.39 -19.17
C ASN A 173 6.46 -9.84 -18.84
N SER A 174 5.30 -10.28 -19.34
CA SER A 174 4.83 -11.67 -19.23
C SER A 174 5.88 -12.66 -19.76
N GLN A 175 6.51 -12.38 -20.91
CA GLN A 175 7.57 -13.24 -21.45
C GLN A 175 8.86 -13.21 -20.61
N ALA A 176 9.25 -12.05 -20.09
CA ALA A 176 10.42 -11.92 -19.23
C ALA A 176 10.25 -12.75 -17.94
N MET A 177 9.09 -12.63 -17.28
CA MET A 177 8.77 -13.41 -16.07
C MET A 177 8.73 -14.91 -16.34
N ARG A 178 8.13 -15.35 -17.47
CA ARG A 178 8.12 -16.77 -17.86
C ARG A 178 9.52 -17.31 -18.08
N THR A 179 10.39 -16.51 -18.73
CA THR A 179 11.79 -16.89 -18.97
C THR A 179 12.56 -17.02 -17.67
N ALA A 180 12.37 -16.08 -16.73
CA ALA A 180 12.99 -16.14 -15.41
C ALA A 180 12.53 -17.36 -14.60
N LEU A 181 11.23 -17.69 -14.63
CA LEU A 181 10.70 -18.89 -13.96
C LEU A 181 11.22 -20.19 -14.59
N ALA A 182 11.33 -20.24 -15.92
CA ALA A 182 11.80 -21.43 -16.64
C ALA A 182 13.31 -21.68 -16.51
N ALA A 183 14.08 -20.66 -16.09
CA ALA A 183 15.51 -20.78 -15.84
C ALA A 183 15.85 -21.46 -14.51
N GLU A 184 14.87 -21.57 -13.60
CA GLU A 184 15.04 -22.18 -12.28
C GLU A 184 14.55 -23.63 -12.24
N PRO A 185 15.00 -24.44 -11.25
CA PRO A 185 14.42 -25.75 -10.97
C PRO A 185 12.91 -25.67 -10.75
N ILE A 186 12.18 -26.69 -11.22
CA ILE A 186 10.72 -26.72 -11.19
C ILE A 186 10.17 -26.58 -9.76
N GLU A 187 10.89 -27.11 -8.77
CA GLU A 187 10.54 -27.03 -7.36
C GLU A 187 10.61 -25.58 -6.85
N VAL A 188 11.66 -24.83 -7.25
CA VAL A 188 11.85 -23.43 -6.86
C VAL A 188 10.77 -22.56 -7.49
N ALA A 189 10.51 -22.74 -8.78
CA ALA A 189 9.45 -22.04 -9.49
C ALA A 189 8.06 -22.33 -8.89
N ALA A 190 7.77 -23.61 -8.60
CA ALA A 190 6.50 -24.01 -8.00
C ALA A 190 6.29 -23.43 -6.59
N ILE A 191 7.33 -23.43 -5.76
CA ILE A 191 7.29 -22.82 -4.42
C ILE A 191 7.04 -21.32 -4.54
N TRP A 192 7.76 -20.63 -5.42
CA TRP A 192 7.58 -19.19 -5.61
C TRP A 192 6.17 -18.86 -6.10
N LEU A 193 5.65 -19.59 -7.08
CA LEU A 193 4.28 -19.43 -7.59
C LEU A 193 3.23 -19.71 -6.50
N GLY A 194 3.41 -20.76 -5.70
CA GLY A 194 2.53 -21.06 -4.57
C GLY A 194 2.50 -19.92 -3.55
N LEU A 195 3.66 -19.38 -3.19
CA LEU A 195 3.78 -18.23 -2.29
C LEU A 195 3.20 -16.94 -2.92
N ARG A 196 3.36 -16.75 -4.23
CA ARG A 196 2.76 -15.65 -4.99
C ARG A 196 1.24 -15.68 -4.88
N VAL A 197 0.64 -16.85 -5.13
CA VAL A 197 -0.82 -17.06 -5.05
C VAL A 197 -1.32 -16.89 -3.62
N ILE A 198 -0.68 -17.53 -2.63
CA ILE A 198 -1.08 -17.38 -1.21
C ILE A 198 -1.01 -15.92 -0.77
N GLY A 199 0.08 -15.24 -1.13
CA GLY A 199 0.27 -13.83 -0.83
C GLY A 199 -0.83 -12.97 -1.46
N ALA A 200 -1.08 -13.15 -2.76
CA ALA A 200 -2.07 -12.37 -3.51
C ALA A 200 -3.51 -12.62 -3.04
N THR A 201 -3.85 -13.86 -2.70
CA THR A 201 -5.26 -14.25 -2.45
C THR A 201 -5.66 -14.15 -0.99
N LEU A 202 -4.71 -14.26 -0.05
CA LEU A 202 -5.00 -14.24 1.38
C LEU A 202 -4.39 -13.03 2.09
N ILE A 203 -3.09 -12.81 1.91
CA ILE A 203 -2.35 -11.84 2.72
C ILE A 203 -2.62 -10.42 2.25
N VAL A 204 -2.50 -10.14 0.95
CA VAL A 204 -2.70 -8.81 0.36
C VAL A 204 -4.12 -8.28 0.64
N PRO A 205 -5.21 -9.03 0.39
CA PRO A 205 -6.57 -8.55 0.70
C PRO A 205 -6.75 -8.21 2.18
N LEU A 206 -6.17 -9.01 3.08
CA LEU A 206 -6.22 -8.72 4.51
C LEU A 206 -5.44 -7.44 4.86
N LEU A 207 -4.25 -7.24 4.31
CA LEU A 207 -3.45 -6.03 4.55
C LEU A 207 -4.16 -4.78 4.02
N GLU A 208 -4.55 -4.82 2.75
CA GLU A 208 -5.09 -3.66 2.06
C GLU A 208 -6.48 -3.28 2.57
N GLU A 209 -7.40 -4.23 2.70
CA GLU A 209 -8.73 -3.91 3.18
C GLU A 209 -8.71 -3.49 4.65
N SER A 210 -7.83 -4.06 5.48
CA SER A 210 -7.66 -3.59 6.86
C SER A 210 -7.23 -2.14 6.89
N ALA A 211 -6.24 -1.75 6.08
CA ALA A 211 -5.76 -0.38 6.04
C ALA A 211 -6.82 0.58 5.47
N PHE A 212 -7.40 0.28 4.32
CA PHE A 212 -8.29 1.18 3.62
C PHE A 212 -9.70 1.19 4.21
N ARG A 213 -10.34 0.03 4.40
CA ARG A 213 -11.75 -0.08 4.83
C ARG A 213 -11.86 -0.15 6.34
N GLY A 214 -10.89 -0.75 7.01
CA GLY A 214 -10.83 -0.81 8.47
C GLY A 214 -10.24 0.43 9.15
N GLY A 215 -9.43 1.22 8.43
CA GLY A 215 -8.71 2.37 8.97
C GLY A 215 -9.02 3.70 8.29
N ILE A 216 -8.51 3.89 7.07
CA ILE A 216 -8.52 5.17 6.34
C ILE A 216 -9.95 5.68 6.10
N GLN A 217 -10.83 4.84 5.55
CA GLN A 217 -12.21 5.21 5.23
C GLN A 217 -13.00 5.62 6.50
N PRO A 218 -13.02 4.86 7.61
CA PRO A 218 -13.63 5.32 8.87
C PRO A 218 -13.03 6.60 9.44
N ALA A 219 -11.70 6.79 9.33
CA ALA A 219 -11.04 8.00 9.79
C ALA A 219 -11.45 9.23 8.96
N LEU A 220 -11.50 9.09 7.62
CA LEU A 220 -11.99 10.12 6.71
C LEU A 220 -13.47 10.43 6.96
N ALA A 221 -14.31 9.42 7.18
CA ALA A 221 -15.73 9.62 7.48
C ALA A 221 -15.91 10.42 8.77
N THR A 222 -15.11 10.12 9.80
CA THR A 222 -15.10 10.90 11.05
C THR A 222 -14.67 12.34 10.81
N ALA A 223 -13.64 12.57 9.99
CA ALA A 223 -13.16 13.90 9.65
C ALA A 223 -14.22 14.72 8.89
N PHE A 224 -14.82 14.16 7.84
CA PHE A 224 -15.87 14.83 7.06
C PHE A 224 -17.13 15.12 7.89
N ALA A 225 -17.50 14.22 8.80
CA ALA A 225 -18.64 14.46 9.70
C ALA A 225 -18.39 15.67 10.61
N ARG A 226 -17.16 15.86 11.10
CA ARG A 226 -16.76 17.02 11.92
C ARG A 226 -16.75 18.33 11.14
N LEU A 227 -16.57 18.28 9.82
CA LEU A 227 -16.62 19.44 8.93
C LEU A 227 -18.07 19.81 8.51
N GLY A 228 -19.10 19.22 9.14
CA GLY A 228 -20.50 19.51 8.85
C GLY A 228 -21.13 18.67 7.75
N ALA A 229 -20.39 17.72 7.16
CA ALA A 229 -20.87 16.87 6.06
C ALA A 229 -21.37 15.49 6.53
N ALA A 230 -21.95 15.37 7.73
CA ALA A 230 -22.23 14.09 8.38
C ALA A 230 -23.01 13.06 7.53
N ARG A 231 -24.00 13.52 6.74
CA ARG A 231 -24.79 12.63 5.86
C ARG A 231 -23.99 12.10 4.66
N LEU A 232 -23.09 12.90 4.10
CA LEU A 232 -22.28 12.55 2.94
C LEU A 232 -20.94 11.92 3.31
N ALA A 233 -20.52 12.06 4.57
CA ALA A 233 -19.22 11.66 5.05
C ALA A 233 -18.82 10.20 4.72
N PRO A 234 -19.69 9.17 4.87
CA PRO A 234 -19.33 7.81 4.50
C PRO A 234 -19.01 7.65 3.01
N TYR A 235 -19.77 8.32 2.15
CA TYR A 235 -19.62 8.25 0.69
C TYR A 235 -18.40 9.04 0.20
N LEU A 236 -18.17 10.24 0.75
CA LEU A 236 -16.96 11.03 0.47
C LEU A 236 -15.70 10.29 0.93
N ALA A 237 -15.76 9.65 2.10
CA ALA A 237 -14.68 8.83 2.61
C ALA A 237 -14.42 7.60 1.74
N ALA A 238 -15.47 6.89 1.31
CA ALA A 238 -15.33 5.75 0.40
C ALA A 238 -14.72 6.17 -0.93
N GLY A 239 -15.16 7.30 -1.51
CA GLY A 239 -14.60 7.81 -2.76
C GLY A 239 -13.13 8.22 -2.64
N LEU A 240 -12.78 8.96 -1.58
CA LEU A 240 -11.39 9.38 -1.39
C LEU A 240 -10.47 8.20 -1.05
N ALA A 241 -10.95 7.23 -0.27
CA ALA A 241 -10.23 5.98 0.00
C ALA A 241 -10.05 5.15 -1.28
N ALA A 242 -11.07 5.08 -2.15
CA ALA A 242 -10.99 4.38 -3.43
C ALA A 242 -9.95 5.01 -4.38
N ILE A 243 -9.93 6.34 -4.48
CA ILE A 243 -8.90 7.05 -5.26
C ILE A 243 -7.52 6.79 -4.68
N SER A 244 -7.37 6.87 -3.35
CA SER A 244 -6.10 6.60 -2.67
C SER A 244 -5.63 5.15 -2.88
N PHE A 245 -6.57 4.20 -2.91
CA PHE A 245 -6.30 2.80 -3.23
C PHE A 245 -5.84 2.63 -4.68
N GLY A 246 -6.49 3.32 -5.63
CA GLY A 246 -6.05 3.34 -7.02
C GLY A 246 -4.65 3.90 -7.20
N LEU A 247 -4.29 4.97 -6.48
CA LEU A 247 -2.94 5.54 -6.51
C LEU A 247 -1.85 4.61 -5.95
N LEU A 248 -2.21 3.55 -5.21
CA LEU A 248 -1.26 2.53 -4.75
C LEU A 248 -0.92 1.51 -5.84
N HIS A 249 -1.73 1.44 -6.90
CA HIS A 249 -1.61 0.46 -7.97
C HIS A 249 -1.05 1.10 -9.25
N ASP A 250 -0.31 0.33 -10.03
CA ASP A 250 0.19 0.78 -11.34
C ASP A 250 -0.96 1.18 -12.28
N GLN A 251 -2.05 0.42 -12.23
CA GLN A 251 -3.26 0.67 -13.01
C GLN A 251 -4.26 1.52 -12.22
N ILE A 252 -4.00 2.83 -12.14
CA ILE A 252 -4.73 3.76 -11.26
C ILE A 252 -6.25 3.69 -11.45
N LEU A 253 -6.73 3.65 -12.70
CA LEU A 253 -8.17 3.62 -12.99
C LEU A 253 -8.81 2.30 -12.52
N ALA A 254 -8.22 1.16 -12.89
CA ALA A 254 -8.71 -0.16 -12.49
C ALA A 254 -8.67 -0.32 -10.97
N GLY A 255 -7.57 0.08 -10.34
CA GLY A 255 -7.42 0.11 -8.89
C GLY A 255 -8.45 1.02 -8.21
N THR A 256 -8.74 2.20 -8.78
CA THR A 256 -9.79 3.09 -8.24
C THR A 256 -11.17 2.44 -8.31
N ILE A 257 -11.51 1.77 -9.40
CA ILE A 257 -12.81 1.10 -9.56
C ILE A 257 -12.94 -0.10 -8.61
N ALA A 258 -11.89 -0.92 -8.47
CA ALA A 258 -11.81 -1.95 -7.43
C ALA A 258 -11.98 -1.33 -6.03
N GLY A 259 -11.29 -0.20 -5.82
CA GLY A 259 -11.41 0.73 -4.72
C GLY A 259 -12.86 1.02 -4.32
N PHE A 260 -13.66 1.45 -5.29
CA PHE A 260 -15.07 1.73 -5.10
C PHE A 260 -15.86 0.46 -4.78
N GLY A 261 -15.66 -0.63 -5.51
CA GLY A 261 -16.37 -1.90 -5.30
C GLY A 261 -16.26 -2.39 -3.85
N TYR A 262 -15.03 -2.48 -3.34
CA TYR A 262 -14.80 -2.94 -1.96
C TYR A 262 -15.20 -1.88 -0.93
N GLY A 263 -15.00 -0.59 -1.22
CA GLY A 263 -15.36 0.52 -0.34
C GLY A 263 -16.88 0.65 -0.10
N LEU A 264 -17.69 0.37 -1.13
CA LEU A 264 -19.15 0.34 -1.04
C LEU A 264 -19.65 -0.82 -0.17
N LEU A 265 -19.01 -1.99 -0.25
CA LEU A 265 -19.31 -3.11 0.64
C LEU A 265 -19.07 -2.77 2.11
N ALA A 266 -18.06 -1.93 2.38
CA ALA A 266 -17.70 -1.49 3.72
C ALA A 266 -18.55 -0.32 4.26
N LEU A 267 -19.53 0.20 3.50
CA LEU A 267 -20.43 1.25 4.00
C LEU A 267 -21.40 0.70 5.06
N GLY A 268 -21.59 1.46 6.14
CA GLY A 268 -22.53 1.13 7.23
C GLY A 268 -21.91 0.29 8.35
N HIS A 269 -22.71 -0.58 8.98
CA HIS A 269 -22.28 -1.41 10.11
C HIS A 269 -21.44 -2.61 9.64
N ALA A 270 -20.12 -2.40 9.63
CA ALA A 270 -19.05 -3.41 9.73
C ALA A 270 -19.14 -4.60 8.76
N ARG A 271 -18.58 -4.42 7.56
CA ARG A 271 -18.38 -5.50 6.57
C ARG A 271 -16.97 -5.49 5.99
N LEU A 272 -15.97 -5.24 6.84
CA LEU A 272 -14.57 -5.43 6.44
C LEU A 272 -14.37 -6.84 5.85
N GLY A 273 -15.05 -7.84 6.42
CA GLY A 273 -15.11 -9.19 5.88
C GLY A 273 -15.64 -9.32 4.45
N ASP A 274 -16.71 -8.60 4.07
CA ASP A 274 -17.24 -8.62 2.69
C ASP A 274 -16.22 -8.01 1.71
N ALA A 275 -15.57 -6.91 2.10
CA ALA A 275 -14.53 -6.27 1.30
C ALA A 275 -13.31 -7.19 1.12
N VAL A 276 -12.82 -7.79 2.21
CA VAL A 276 -11.72 -8.78 2.19
C VAL A 276 -12.08 -9.96 1.30
N LEU A 277 -13.30 -10.51 1.43
CA LEU A 277 -13.73 -11.65 0.62
C LEU A 277 -13.85 -11.26 -0.86
N ALA A 278 -14.42 -10.11 -1.18
CA ALA A 278 -14.53 -9.63 -2.56
C ALA A 278 -13.14 -9.50 -3.20
N HIS A 279 -12.22 -8.84 -2.50
CA HIS A 279 -10.86 -8.66 -2.97
C HIS A 279 -10.10 -10.00 -3.08
N ALA A 280 -10.21 -10.89 -2.09
CA ALA A 280 -9.65 -12.24 -2.17
C ALA A 280 -10.17 -13.01 -3.40
N ILE A 281 -11.47 -12.92 -3.69
CA ILE A 281 -12.07 -13.57 -4.86
C ILE A 281 -11.55 -12.96 -6.17
N THR A 282 -11.44 -11.63 -6.25
CA THR A 282 -10.79 -10.97 -7.40
C THR A 282 -9.40 -11.55 -7.62
N ASN A 283 -8.59 -11.67 -6.57
CA ASN A 283 -7.21 -12.13 -6.70
C ASN A 283 -7.10 -13.64 -6.96
N VAL A 284 -8.05 -14.45 -6.49
CA VAL A 284 -8.15 -15.88 -6.84
C VAL A 284 -8.43 -16.01 -8.33
N LEU A 285 -9.39 -15.25 -8.86
CA LEU A 285 -9.74 -15.27 -10.28
C LEU A 285 -8.59 -14.74 -11.15
N LEU A 286 -7.92 -13.66 -10.74
CA LEU A 286 -6.71 -13.18 -11.42
C LEU A 286 -5.58 -14.22 -11.38
N SER A 287 -5.34 -14.85 -10.23
CA SER A 287 -4.32 -15.91 -10.13
C SER A 287 -4.63 -17.10 -11.03
N ALA A 288 -5.89 -17.53 -11.10
CA ALA A 288 -6.32 -18.58 -12.01
C ALA A 288 -6.18 -18.16 -13.49
N HIS A 289 -6.53 -16.92 -13.82
CA HIS A 289 -6.35 -16.34 -15.15
C HIS A 289 -4.88 -16.35 -15.56
N VAL A 290 -4.00 -15.83 -14.71
CA VAL A 290 -2.56 -15.75 -14.96
C VAL A 290 -1.95 -17.14 -15.15
N LEU A 291 -2.28 -18.09 -14.28
CA LEU A 291 -1.77 -19.47 -14.37
C LEU A 291 -2.29 -20.24 -15.60
N SER A 292 -3.51 -19.95 -16.06
CA SER A 292 -4.10 -20.65 -17.21
C SER A 292 -3.74 -20.04 -18.57
N THR A 293 -3.54 -18.72 -18.64
CA THR A 293 -3.23 -17.99 -19.88
C THR A 293 -1.73 -17.72 -20.05
N GLY A 294 -0.96 -17.77 -18.96
CA GLY A 294 0.43 -17.36 -18.94
C GLY A 294 0.65 -15.85 -18.98
N GLN A 295 -0.40 -15.02 -18.89
CA GLN A 295 -0.33 -13.54 -18.88
C GLN A 295 0.16 -13.04 -17.50
N LEU A 296 1.43 -13.30 -17.20
CA LEU A 296 2.04 -13.03 -15.89
C LEU A 296 2.09 -11.54 -15.52
N SER A 297 1.93 -10.61 -16.47
CA SER A 297 1.96 -9.17 -16.21
C SER A 297 0.77 -8.63 -15.40
N TYR A 298 -0.28 -9.43 -15.15
CA TYR A 298 -1.34 -9.06 -14.22
C TYR A 298 -0.95 -9.28 -12.75
N TRP A 299 0.22 -9.88 -12.49
CA TRP A 299 0.84 -9.93 -11.18
C TRP A 299 1.88 -8.82 -11.00
#